data_AF-A0A6N3FME9-F1
#
_entry.id   AF-A0A6N3FME9-F1
#
_cell.length_a   1.000
_cell.length_b   1.000
_cell.length_c   1.000
_cell.angle_alpha   90.00
_cell.angle_beta   90.00
_cell.angle_gamma   90.00
#
_symmetry.space_group_name_H-M   'P 1'
#
loop_
_entity.id
_entity.type
_entity.pdbx_description
1 polymer ?
#
loop_
_entity_poly.entity_id
_entity_poly.type
_entity_poly.pdbx_seq_one_letter_code
_entity_poly.pdbx_strand_id
1 'polypeptide(L)' 'MKVKGFEKNIIMNILLYGEVSNKPIDMDQVVAIKNEDEIWWAAAQSDTITKELRKLHIYKLMQ' A
#
# COMPACT_ATOMS: atom_id res chain seq x y z
N MET A 1 1.02 16.27 8.14
CA MET A 1 0.76 15.49 6.90
C MET A 1 0.38 14.08 7.30
N LYS A 2 -0.77 13.54 6.86
CA LYS A 2 -1.32 12.26 7.32
C LYS A 2 -0.34 11.11 7.01
N VAL A 3 0.45 10.67 7.99
CA VAL A 3 1.39 9.53 7.88
C VAL A 3 0.71 8.28 7.31
N LYS A 4 -0.59 8.08 7.58
CA LYS A 4 -1.42 6.99 7.02
C LYS A 4 -1.43 6.92 5.49
N GLY A 5 -1.22 8.03 4.79
CA GLY A 5 -1.17 8.04 3.32
C GLY A 5 0.19 7.59 2.78
N PHE A 6 1.28 7.87 3.50
CA PHE A 6 2.64 7.64 3.04
C PHE A 6 2.99 6.15 2.94
N GLU A 7 2.76 5.39 4.02
CA GLU A 7 3.05 3.94 4.07
C GLU A 7 2.21 3.19 3.05
N LYS A 8 0.91 3.52 2.96
CA LYS A 8 0.01 2.92 1.98
C LYS A 8 0.49 3.16 0.55
N ASN A 9 0.99 4.36 0.25
CA ASN A 9 1.48 4.68 -1.08
C ASN A 9 2.71 3.85 -1.45
N ILE A 10 3.65 3.67 -0.51
CA ILE A 10 4.83 2.82 -0.72
C ILE A 10 4.42 1.36 -0.96
N ILE A 11 3.54 0.83 -0.11
CA ILE A 11 3.05 -0.54 -0.25
C ILE A 11 2.37 -0.74 -1.61
N MET A 12 1.52 0.20 -2.03
CA MET A 12 0.85 0.13 -3.34
C MET A 12 1.83 0.20 -4.51
N ASN A 13 2.89 1.01 -4.44
CA ASN A 13 3.92 1.05 -5.50
C ASN A 13 4.65 -0.30 -5.62
N ILE A 14 4.97 -0.94 -4.49
CA ILE A 14 5.58 -2.27 -4.49
C ILE A 14 4.64 -3.31 -5.11
N LEU A 15 3.36 -3.30 -4.73
CA LEU A 15 2.40 -4.30 -5.18
C LEU A 15 1.98 -4.13 -6.66
N LEU A 16 1.89 -2.90 -7.15
CA LEU A 16 1.42 -2.59 -8.51
C LEU A 16 2.55 -2.50 -9.53
N TYR A 17 3.71 -1.99 -9.13
CA TYR A 17 4.83 -1.69 -10.03
C TYR A 17 6.10 -2.47 -9.71
N GLY A 18 6.18 -3.13 -8.55
CA GLY A 18 7.39 -3.82 -8.10
C GLY A 18 8.52 -2.90 -7.64
N GLU A 19 8.23 -1.61 -7.37
CA GLU A 19 9.24 -0.62 -6.97
C GLU A 19 8.99 -0.04 -5.57
N VAL A 20 10.09 0.26 -4.86
CA VAL A 20 10.04 0.98 -3.58
C VAL A 20 10.02 2.47 -3.86
N SER A 21 8.81 3.03 -3.95
CA SER A 21 8.58 4.42 -4.35
C SER A 21 7.47 5.05 -3.51
N ASN A 22 7.59 6.34 -3.19
CA ASN A 22 6.53 7.10 -2.53
C ASN A 22 5.72 7.97 -3.52
N LYS A 23 6.00 7.86 -4.81
CA LYS A 23 5.32 8.63 -5.86
C LYS A 23 3.82 8.34 -5.83
N PRO A 24 2.96 9.32 -6.12
CA PRO A 24 1.53 9.07 -6.31
C PRO A 24 1.29 7.96 -7.32
N ILE A 25 0.33 7.08 -7.04
CA ILE A 25 -0.07 6.03 -7.98
C ILE A 25 -0.73 6.68 -9.20
N ASP A 26 -0.16 6.45 -10.37
CA ASP A 26 -0.78 6.77 -11.65
C ASP A 26 -1.90 5.77 -11.96
N MET A 27 -3.15 6.21 -11.80
CA MET A 27 -4.32 5.34 -12.00
C MET A 27 -4.48 4.91 -13.47
N ASP A 28 -4.14 5.78 -14.42
CA ASP A 28 -4.29 5.48 -15.85
C ASP A 28 -3.28 4.41 -16.26
N GLN A 29 -2.05 4.52 -15.76
CA GLN A 29 -1.02 3.49 -15.97
C GLN A 29 -1.44 2.15 -15.36
N VAL A 30 -1.95 2.13 -14.12
CA VAL A 30 -2.36 0.89 -13.45
C VAL A 30 -3.46 0.18 -14.23
N VAL A 31 -4.52 0.90 -14.61
CA VAL A 31 -5.65 0.33 -15.35
C VAL A 31 -5.21 -0.16 -16.74
N ALA A 32 -4.19 0.44 -17.34
CA ALA A 32 -3.65 0.00 -18.62
C ALA A 32 -2.81 -1.29 -18.54
N ILE A 33 -2.13 -1.56 -17.41
CA ILE A 33 -1.17 -2.68 -17.31
C ILE A 33 -1.63 -3.82 -16.39
N LYS A 34 -2.64 -3.60 -15.54
CA LYS A 34 -3.16 -4.57 -14.57
C LYS A 34 -4.59 -4.96 -14.89
N ASN A 35 -4.93 -6.22 -14.64
CA ASN A 35 -6.32 -6.66 -14.67
C ASN A 35 -7.04 -6.34 -13.34
N GLU A 36 -8.36 -6.52 -13.32
CA GLU A 36 -9.20 -6.23 -12.14
C GLU A 36 -8.77 -7.05 -10.90
N ASP A 37 -8.47 -8.33 -11.08
CA ASP A 37 -8.06 -9.23 -9.99
C ASP A 37 -6.73 -8.80 -9.36
N GLU A 38 -5.75 -8.38 -10.17
CA GLU A 38 -4.47 -7.85 -9.70
C GLU A 38 -4.64 -6.55 -8.90
N ILE A 39 -5.50 -5.65 -9.38
CA ILE A 39 -5.81 -4.39 -8.70
C ILE A 39 -6.50 -4.66 -7.36
N TRP A 40 -7.49 -5.54 -7.36
CA TRP A 40 -8.20 -5.94 -6.15
C TRP A 40 -7.27 -6.60 -5.14
N TRP A 41 -6.43 -7.53 -5.61
CA TRP A 41 -5.44 -8.22 -4.77
C TRP A 41 -4.47 -7.23 -4.12
N ALA A 42 -3.93 -6.29 -4.89
CA ALA A 42 -3.02 -5.26 -4.37
C ALA A 42 -3.70 -4.40 -3.29
N ALA A 43 -4.96 -4.00 -3.50
CA ALA A 43 -5.71 -3.24 -2.52
C ALA A 43 -5.95 -4.03 -1.22
N ALA A 44 -6.34 -5.30 -1.31
CA ALA A 44 -6.59 -6.17 -0.16
C ALA A 44 -5.31 -6.47 0.64
N GLN A 45 -4.19 -6.71 -0.05
CA GLN A 45 -2.90 -6.91 0.59
C GLN A 45 -2.41 -5.63 1.28
N SER A 46 -2.55 -4.48 0.62
CA SER A 46 -2.15 -3.18 1.20
C SER A 46 -2.88 -2.87 2.51
N ASP A 47 -4.19 -3.14 2.58
CA ASP A 47 -4.97 -2.96 3.80
C ASP A 47 -4.53 -3.93 4.92
N THR A 48 -4.27 -5.19 4.57
CA THR A 48 -3.78 -6.21 5.50
C THR A 48 -2.43 -5.84 6.10
N ILE A 49 -1.45 -5.46 5.27
CA ILE A 49 -0.12 -5.04 5.72
C ILE A 49 -0.24 -3.79 6.62
N THR A 50 -1.06 -2.81 6.22
CA THR A 50 -1.26 -1.59 7.02
C THR A 50 -1.88 -1.90 8.39
N LYS A 51 -2.79 -2.89 8.49
CA LYS A 51 -3.35 -3.34 9.77
C LYS A 51 -2.28 -3.98 10.66
N GLU A 52 -1.43 -4.84 10.12
CA GLU A 52 -0.33 -5.46 10.88
C GLU A 52 0.69 -4.42 11.37
N LEU A 53 1.07 -3.45 10.53
CA LEU A 53 1.95 -2.35 10.92
C LEU A 53 1.36 -1.51 12.07
N ARG A 54 0.04 -1.26 12.04
CA ARG A 54 -0.64 -0.57 13.16
C ARG A 54 -0.62 -1.38 14.45
N LYS A 55 -0.80 -2.71 14.39
CA LYS A 55 -0.69 -3.57 15.57
C LYS A 55 0.71 -3.49 16.17
N LEU A 56 1.75 -3.55 15.34
CA LEU A 56 3.13 -3.39 15.79
C LEU A 56 3.37 -2.03 16.45
N HIS A 57 2.83 -0.95 15.86
CA HIS A 57 2.92 0.38 16.44
C HIS A 57 2.26 0.46 17.82
N ILE A 58 1.04 -0.08 17.97
CA ILE A 58 0.34 -0.13 19.26
C ILE A 58 1.15 -0.95 20.28
N TYR A 59 1.63 -2.13 19.89
CA TYR A 59 2.43 -2.98 20.76
C TYR A 59 3.69 -2.25 21.24
N LYS A 60 4.34 -1.47 20.36
CA LYS A 60 5.50 -0.66 20.71
C LYS A 60 5.18 0.45 21.72
N LEU A 61 3.97 1.02 21.70
CA LEU A 61 3.54 2.05 22.66
C LEU A 61 3.15 1.48 24.03
N MET A 62 2.86 0.18 24.11
CA MET A 62 2.51 -0.52 25.35
C MET A 62 3.73 -1.08 26.10
N GLN A 63 4.92 -1.03 25.49
CA GLN A 63 6.21 -1.34 26.11
C GLN A 63 6.84 -0.09 26.72
#